data_AF-A0AAD5T6F3-F1
#
_entry.id   AF-A0AAD5T6F3-F1
#
_cell.length_a   1.000
_cell.length_b   1.000
_cell.length_c   1.000
_cell.angle_alpha   90.00
_cell.angle_beta   90.00
_cell.angle_gamma   90.00
#
_symmetry.space_group_name_H-M   'P 1'
#
loop_
_entity.id
_entity.type
_entity.pdbx_description
1 polymer ?
#
loop_
_entity_poly.entity_id
_entity_poly.type
_entity_poly.pdbx_seq_one_letter_code
_entity_poly.pdbx_strand_id
1 'polypeptide(L)'
;MVFGLRRIVKHLQPRLLEEGFIRNHFHPHNEGNLLKPFIYLDQIKGNILPAGTPGAFRGFGLHPHSGMSTLTYNIRQKIEYVDSEGLTGSLEPHGVEFMRAGGGMWHASSFPKEGGAVLGFQFWLALPQENEDGPSMSHLIPPTRVPFVRDERNNISVRVLLGEFAGQQSPIVDPPTDKMSVLDASVSNLSDGTKKLFRRIFPDGHSTAWMLVYDGIARVNGNIVENDTVLVLGGEGDAVEVSAEGIEPAKFILASTVPYPYELIARNTSSHTNKESMEKGRSRIKEIGVKLKAEGKL
;
A
#
# COMPACT_ATOMS: atom_id res chain seq x y z
N MET A 1 -8.26 16.44 -26.64
CA MET A 1 -6.84 16.14 -26.43
C MET A 1 -6.69 14.63 -26.46
N VAL A 2 -5.84 14.05 -27.31
CA VAL A 2 -5.60 12.60 -27.34
C VAL A 2 -4.48 12.32 -26.36
N PHE A 3 -4.80 11.79 -25.18
CA PHE A 3 -3.78 11.40 -24.20
C PHE A 3 -3.10 10.10 -24.64
N GLY A 4 -1.77 10.09 -24.66
CA GLY A 4 -0.98 8.90 -24.92
C GLY A 4 -1.03 7.93 -23.73
N LEU A 5 -0.92 6.63 -24.00
CA LEU A 5 -0.82 5.61 -22.95
C LEU A 5 0.62 5.45 -22.47
N ARG A 6 0.81 5.28 -21.16
CA ARG A 6 2.13 4.97 -20.60
C ARG A 6 2.63 3.62 -21.09
N ARG A 7 3.94 3.50 -21.29
CA ARG A 7 4.57 2.22 -21.58
C ARG A 7 4.76 1.45 -20.28
N ILE A 8 4.59 0.13 -20.34
CA ILE A 8 5.05 -0.76 -19.28
C ILE A 8 6.57 -0.88 -19.46
N VAL A 9 7.34 -0.31 -18.53
CA VAL A 9 8.81 -0.25 -18.63
C VAL A 9 9.51 -1.33 -17.81
N LYS A 10 8.81 -1.93 -16.84
CA LYS A 10 9.34 -3.02 -16.02
C LYS A 10 8.20 -3.86 -15.44
N HIS A 11 8.44 -5.17 -15.33
CA HIS A 11 7.60 -6.10 -14.57
C HIS A 11 8.38 -6.53 -13.32
N LEU A 12 7.75 -6.43 -12.15
CA LEU A 12 8.34 -6.86 -10.88
C LEU A 12 7.58 -8.09 -10.40
N GLN A 13 8.30 -9.20 -10.32
CA GLN A 13 7.80 -10.43 -9.71
C GLN A 13 8.04 -10.38 -8.20
N PRO A 14 7.07 -10.83 -7.38
CA PRO A 14 7.19 -10.75 -5.95
C PRO A 14 8.19 -11.78 -5.44
N ARG A 15 8.86 -11.42 -4.35
CA ARG A 15 9.55 -12.39 -3.49
C ARG A 15 8.53 -12.99 -2.53
N LEU A 16 8.48 -14.32 -2.48
CA LEU A 16 7.62 -15.05 -1.57
C LEU A 16 8.27 -15.17 -0.20
N LEU A 17 7.54 -14.77 0.83
CA LEU A 17 7.93 -14.84 2.25
C LEU A 17 6.83 -15.59 3.01
N GLU A 18 7.13 -16.11 4.21
CA GLU A 18 6.18 -16.83 5.07
C GLU A 18 5.39 -17.90 4.29
N GLU A 19 6.10 -18.85 3.67
CA GLU A 19 5.51 -19.91 2.83
C GLU A 19 4.66 -19.40 1.65
N GLY A 20 4.91 -18.17 1.18
CA GLY A 20 4.22 -17.54 0.05
C GLY A 20 2.96 -16.76 0.43
N PHE A 21 2.65 -16.68 1.72
CA PHE A 21 1.55 -15.88 2.24
C PHE A 21 1.77 -14.37 2.06
N ILE A 22 3.02 -13.93 2.24
CA ILE A 22 3.46 -12.57 1.99
C ILE A 22 4.21 -12.54 0.66
N ARG A 23 3.77 -11.64 -0.22
CA ARG A 23 4.41 -11.35 -1.50
C ARG A 23 5.02 -9.96 -1.42
N ASN A 24 6.34 -9.87 -1.28
CA ASN A 24 7.05 -8.62 -1.29
C ASN A 24 7.36 -8.20 -2.73
N HIS A 25 6.70 -7.14 -3.22
CA HIS A 25 6.81 -6.67 -4.60
C HIS A 25 8.00 -5.76 -4.83
N PHE A 26 8.28 -4.86 -3.88
CA PHE A 26 9.46 -4.03 -3.89
C PHE A 26 9.87 -3.61 -2.47
N HIS A 27 11.14 -3.24 -2.32
CA HIS A 27 11.80 -2.89 -1.06
C HIS A 27 12.73 -1.70 -1.27
N PRO A 28 13.05 -0.89 -0.25
CA PRO A 28 14.00 0.22 -0.36
C PRO A 28 15.39 -0.15 -0.93
N HIS A 29 15.80 -1.41 -0.83
CA HIS A 29 17.11 -1.90 -1.29
C HIS A 29 17.11 -2.37 -2.75
N ASN A 30 15.94 -2.44 -3.38
CA ASN A 30 15.77 -2.85 -4.76
C ASN A 30 15.02 -1.75 -5.54
N GLU A 31 13.82 -2.03 -6.05
CA GLU A 31 13.00 -1.12 -6.85
C GLU A 31 12.33 0.00 -6.05
N GLY A 32 12.35 -0.04 -4.72
CA GLY A 32 11.79 1.04 -3.88
C GLY A 32 12.41 2.41 -4.17
N ASN A 33 13.69 2.44 -4.60
CA ASN A 33 14.34 3.68 -5.02
C ASN A 33 13.82 4.24 -6.35
N LEU A 34 13.35 3.37 -7.26
CA LEU A 34 12.74 3.78 -8.53
C LEU A 34 11.33 4.33 -8.33
N LEU A 35 10.62 3.81 -7.32
CA LEU A 35 9.19 4.08 -7.09
C LEU A 35 8.93 5.10 -5.98
N LYS A 36 9.98 5.75 -5.45
CA LYS A 36 9.86 6.74 -4.38
C LYS A 36 8.78 7.79 -4.71
N PRO A 37 7.94 8.14 -3.73
CA PRO A 37 8.02 7.79 -2.31
C PRO A 37 7.44 6.42 -1.92
N PHE A 38 6.92 5.60 -2.86
CA PHE A 38 6.55 4.21 -2.56
C PHE A 38 7.81 3.35 -2.43
N ILE A 39 8.24 3.09 -1.20
CA ILE A 39 9.52 2.42 -0.96
C ILE A 39 9.37 0.93 -0.67
N TYR A 40 8.19 0.49 -0.23
CA TYR A 40 7.90 -0.91 0.06
C TYR A 40 6.45 -1.25 -0.28
N LEU A 41 6.23 -2.47 -0.78
CA LEU A 41 4.90 -3.05 -0.92
C LEU A 41 4.93 -4.54 -0.61
N ASP A 42 4.18 -4.92 0.41
CA ASP A 42 3.75 -6.30 0.61
C ASP A 42 2.29 -6.47 0.20
N GLN A 43 2.01 -7.60 -0.42
CA GLN A 43 0.68 -8.14 -0.60
C GLN A 43 0.54 -9.38 0.29
N ILE A 44 -0.38 -9.30 1.24
CA ILE A 44 -0.71 -10.39 2.17
C ILE A 44 -1.93 -11.10 1.60
N LYS A 45 -1.76 -12.31 1.06
CA LYS A 45 -2.82 -13.04 0.34
C LYS A 45 -2.69 -14.54 0.56
N GLY A 46 -3.74 -15.16 1.08
CA GLY A 46 -3.76 -16.58 1.37
C GLY A 46 -4.82 -16.92 2.43
N ASN A 47 -4.56 -17.97 3.21
CA ASN A 47 -5.45 -18.42 4.27
C ASN A 47 -4.66 -18.60 5.57
N ILE A 48 -5.06 -17.91 6.64
CA ILE A 48 -4.47 -18.07 7.96
C ILE A 48 -5.11 -19.29 8.64
N LEU A 49 -4.27 -20.13 9.24
CA LEU A 49 -4.74 -21.27 10.03
C LEU A 49 -5.26 -20.83 11.41
N PRO A 50 -6.25 -21.52 11.99
CA PRO A 50 -6.77 -21.20 13.33
C PRO A 50 -5.70 -21.23 14.44
N ALA A 51 -6.04 -20.59 15.56
CA ALA A 51 -5.32 -20.64 16.84
C ALA A 51 -4.98 -22.09 17.24
N GLY A 52 -3.73 -22.35 17.61
CA GLY A 52 -3.26 -23.67 18.05
C GLY A 52 -2.84 -24.64 16.93
N THR A 53 -3.05 -24.30 15.65
CA THR A 53 -2.49 -25.09 14.54
C THR A 53 -0.99 -24.80 14.37
N PRO A 54 -0.13 -25.83 14.20
CA PRO A 54 1.28 -25.61 13.85
C PRO A 54 1.44 -24.78 12.56
N GLY A 55 2.39 -23.84 12.55
CA GLY A 55 2.65 -22.96 11.41
C GLY A 55 1.67 -21.78 11.26
N ALA A 56 0.75 -21.60 12.21
CA ALA A 56 -0.28 -20.59 12.08
C ALA A 56 0.20 -19.17 12.41
N PHE A 57 0.09 -18.28 11.42
CA PHE A 57 0.47 -16.87 11.53
C PHE A 57 -0.54 -16.07 12.37
N ARG A 58 -0.05 -15.15 13.21
CA ARG A 58 -0.88 -14.33 14.13
C ARG A 58 -0.83 -12.84 13.86
N GLY A 59 -0.18 -12.43 12.78
CA GLY A 59 0.15 -11.04 12.51
C GLY A 59 1.56 -10.72 12.94
N PHE A 60 1.84 -9.43 13.07
CA PHE A 60 3.16 -8.89 13.34
C PHE A 60 3.19 -8.41 14.80
N GLY A 61 4.04 -9.03 15.61
CA GLY A 61 4.29 -8.59 16.99
C GLY A 61 4.85 -7.17 17.04
N LEU A 62 5.00 -6.61 18.26
CA LEU A 62 5.52 -5.25 18.42
C LEU A 62 6.87 -5.08 17.72
N HIS A 63 6.92 -4.17 16.74
CA HIS A 63 8.11 -3.84 15.98
C HIS A 63 8.20 -2.33 15.71
N PRO A 64 9.43 -1.78 15.59
CA PRO A 64 9.62 -0.34 15.42
C PRO A 64 9.66 0.10 13.96
N HIS A 65 9.33 1.36 13.69
CA HIS A 65 9.64 2.09 12.46
C HIS A 65 10.14 3.51 12.74
N SER A 66 10.90 4.12 11.82
CA SER A 66 11.23 5.56 11.84
C SER A 66 11.51 6.13 10.43
N GLY A 67 11.31 7.44 10.26
CA GLY A 67 11.57 8.22 9.04
C GLY A 67 10.62 7.97 7.87
N MET A 68 9.51 7.27 8.13
CA MET A 68 8.58 6.82 7.10
C MET A 68 7.14 6.81 7.61
N SER A 69 6.20 6.63 6.69
CA SER A 69 4.81 6.29 7.00
C SER A 69 4.46 4.92 6.47
N THR A 70 3.52 4.25 7.12
CA THR A 70 2.86 3.05 6.60
C THR A 70 1.43 3.37 6.21
N LEU A 71 0.97 2.71 5.16
CA LEU A 71 -0.45 2.61 4.85
C LEU A 71 -0.79 1.12 4.79
N THR A 72 -1.76 0.69 5.57
CA THR A 72 -2.26 -0.68 5.56
C THR A 72 -3.69 -0.68 5.03
N TYR A 73 -3.93 -1.43 3.95
CA TYR A 73 -5.26 -1.60 3.38
C TYR A 73 -5.64 -3.07 3.41
N ASN A 74 -6.61 -3.44 4.26
CA ASN A 74 -7.12 -4.81 4.35
C ASN A 74 -8.41 -4.94 3.55
N ILE A 75 -8.48 -5.93 2.66
CA ILE A 75 -9.69 -6.27 1.91
C ILE A 75 -10.49 -7.35 2.65
N ARG A 76 -9.80 -8.29 3.30
CA ARG A 76 -10.43 -9.39 4.05
C ARG A 76 -9.84 -9.49 5.45
N GLN A 77 -10.69 -9.96 6.37
CA GLN A 77 -10.44 -10.05 7.82
C GLN A 77 -10.37 -8.69 8.52
N LYS A 78 -10.79 -8.71 9.77
CA LYS A 78 -10.54 -7.66 10.75
C LYS A 78 -9.08 -7.78 11.23
N ILE A 79 -8.41 -6.66 11.46
CA ILE A 79 -7.04 -6.63 12.02
C ILE A 79 -7.07 -5.80 13.30
N GLU A 80 -6.55 -6.33 14.40
CA GLU A 80 -6.39 -5.58 15.65
C GLU A 80 -5.03 -4.88 15.66
N TYR A 81 -4.99 -3.63 16.11
CA TYR A 81 -3.80 -2.78 16.17
C TYR A 81 -3.55 -2.26 17.58
N VAL A 82 -2.27 -2.16 17.92
CA VAL A 82 -1.78 -1.40 19.09
C VAL A 82 -0.51 -0.66 18.72
N ASP A 83 -0.28 0.53 19.28
CA ASP A 83 0.97 1.27 19.10
C ASP A 83 1.51 1.92 20.38
N SER A 84 2.72 2.50 20.28
CA SER A 84 3.40 3.17 21.38
C SER A 84 2.87 4.57 21.73
N GLU A 85 2.04 5.18 20.88
CA GLU A 85 1.34 6.43 21.18
C GLU A 85 -0.01 6.19 21.89
N GLY A 86 -0.37 4.93 22.10
CA GLY A 86 -1.56 4.52 22.84
C GLY A 86 -2.78 4.23 21.98
N LEU A 87 -2.64 4.16 20.64
CA LEU A 87 -3.69 3.61 19.80
C LEU A 87 -3.93 2.16 20.20
N THR A 88 -5.20 1.80 20.37
CA THR A 88 -5.66 0.42 20.44
C THR A 88 -7.01 0.38 19.74
N GLY A 89 -7.17 -0.50 18.77
CA GLY A 89 -8.41 -0.59 18.02
C GLY A 89 -8.35 -1.60 16.91
N SER A 90 -9.40 -1.62 16.10
CA SER A 90 -9.52 -2.57 15.02
C SER A 90 -9.78 -1.93 13.67
N LEU A 91 -9.17 -2.51 12.65
CA LEU A 91 -9.39 -2.19 11.26
C LEU A 91 -10.35 -3.22 10.64
N GLU A 92 -11.56 -2.78 10.34
CA GLU A 92 -12.56 -3.60 9.65
C GLU A 92 -12.18 -3.83 8.18
N PRO A 93 -12.70 -4.89 7.51
CA PRO A 93 -12.50 -5.10 6.08
C PRO A 93 -12.81 -3.87 5.24
N HIS A 94 -11.95 -3.60 4.26
CA HIS A 94 -11.90 -2.39 3.43
C HIS A 94 -11.55 -1.09 4.17
N GLY A 95 -11.16 -1.16 5.44
CA GLY A 95 -10.58 -0.04 6.17
C GLY A 95 -9.15 0.27 5.74
N VAL A 96 -8.69 1.45 6.13
CA VAL A 96 -7.28 1.85 5.97
C VAL A 96 -6.70 2.23 7.32
N GLU A 97 -5.53 1.71 7.65
CA GLU A 97 -4.69 2.24 8.70
C GLU A 97 -3.61 3.11 8.05
N PHE A 98 -3.36 4.28 8.64
CA PHE A 98 -2.26 5.15 8.26
C PHE A 98 -1.47 5.52 9.50
N MET A 99 -0.18 5.22 9.51
CA MET A 99 0.73 5.58 10.58
C MET A 99 1.88 6.37 10.00
N ARG A 100 2.14 7.55 10.56
CA ARG A 100 3.41 8.25 10.39
C ARG A 100 4.31 7.85 11.54
N ALA A 101 5.39 7.14 11.25
CA ALA A 101 6.37 6.79 12.28
C ALA A 101 7.17 8.01 12.73
N GLY A 102 7.47 8.94 11.80
CA GLY A 102 8.28 10.12 12.08
C GLY A 102 9.59 9.73 12.78
N GLY A 103 9.95 10.44 13.84
CA GLY A 103 11.14 10.15 14.63
C GLY A 103 11.17 8.77 15.29
N GLY A 104 10.04 8.07 15.42
CA GLY A 104 10.03 6.68 15.85
C GLY A 104 8.72 6.22 16.50
N MET A 105 8.24 5.04 16.10
CA MET A 105 7.01 4.40 16.60
C MET A 105 7.25 2.90 16.77
N TRP A 106 6.59 2.26 17.74
CA TRP A 106 6.40 0.81 17.77
C TRP A 106 4.93 0.48 17.59
N HIS A 107 4.63 -0.55 16.80
CA HIS A 107 3.26 -1.03 16.61
C HIS A 107 3.20 -2.54 16.43
N ALA A 108 2.02 -3.10 16.64
CA ALA A 108 1.71 -4.49 16.39
C ALA A 108 0.35 -4.60 15.69
N SER A 109 0.21 -5.65 14.90
CA SER A 109 -1.05 -6.00 14.27
C SER A 109 -1.33 -7.49 14.41
N SER A 110 -2.58 -7.88 14.59
CA SER A 110 -2.96 -9.29 14.73
C SER A 110 -4.23 -9.66 14.00
N PHE A 111 -4.26 -10.91 13.52
CA PHE A 111 -5.40 -11.49 12.83
C PHE A 111 -6.33 -12.25 13.81
N PRO A 112 -7.61 -12.48 13.44
CA PRO A 112 -8.54 -13.20 14.28
C PRO A 112 -8.07 -14.63 14.57
N LYS A 113 -8.40 -15.14 15.76
CA LYS A 113 -7.95 -16.46 16.23
C LYS A 113 -8.55 -17.59 15.40
N GLU A 114 -9.70 -17.36 14.79
CA GLU A 114 -10.41 -18.31 13.95
C GLU A 114 -9.68 -18.57 12.62
N GLY A 115 -8.76 -17.68 12.23
CA GLY A 115 -8.08 -17.73 10.94
C GLY A 115 -9.02 -17.37 9.78
N GLY A 116 -8.67 -17.84 8.58
CA GLY A 116 -9.46 -17.66 7.36
C GLY A 116 -8.73 -16.88 6.26
N ALA A 117 -9.46 -16.65 5.18
CA ALA A 117 -8.91 -16.02 3.98
C ALA A 117 -8.55 -14.56 4.25
N VAL A 118 -7.32 -14.18 3.92
CA VAL A 118 -6.84 -12.80 3.99
C VAL A 118 -6.54 -12.27 2.60
N LEU A 119 -6.67 -10.95 2.48
CA LEU A 119 -6.18 -10.18 1.36
C LEU A 119 -5.96 -8.76 1.87
N GLY A 120 -4.75 -8.23 1.71
CA GLY A 120 -4.43 -6.86 2.10
C GLY A 120 -3.05 -6.45 1.60
N PHE A 121 -2.73 -5.18 1.80
CA PHE A 121 -1.53 -4.55 1.31
C PHE A 121 -0.89 -3.68 2.38
N GLN A 122 0.43 -3.78 2.50
CA GLN A 122 1.24 -2.93 3.37
C GLN A 122 2.16 -2.08 2.49
N PHE A 123 1.93 -0.77 2.50
CA PHE A 123 2.77 0.20 1.83
C PHE A 123 3.69 0.87 2.84
N TRP A 124 4.94 1.11 2.46
CA TRP A 124 5.80 2.08 3.14
C TRP A 124 6.04 3.28 2.23
N LEU A 125 5.91 4.47 2.82
CA LEU A 125 5.98 5.75 2.15
C LEU A 125 7.13 6.57 2.75
N ALA A 126 8.04 7.04 1.92
CA ALA A 126 9.14 7.91 2.37
C ALA A 126 8.61 9.29 2.75
N LEU A 127 8.87 9.73 3.99
CA LEU A 127 8.52 11.08 4.44
C LEU A 127 9.44 12.12 3.81
N PRO A 128 8.98 13.35 3.53
CA PRO A 128 9.90 14.43 3.20
C PRO A 128 10.80 14.75 4.40
N GLN A 129 11.94 15.38 4.12
CA GLN A 129 13.01 15.59 5.09
C GLN A 129 12.54 16.33 6.36
N GLU A 130 11.64 17.29 6.22
CA GLU A 130 11.09 18.07 7.34
C GLU A 130 10.19 17.25 8.28
N ASN A 131 9.74 16.06 7.87
CA ASN A 131 8.82 15.22 8.64
C ASN A 131 9.46 13.93 9.17
N GLU A 132 10.63 13.52 8.68
CA GLU A 132 11.24 12.23 9.05
C GLU A 132 11.67 12.13 10.53
N ASP A 133 11.97 13.27 11.16
CA ASP A 133 12.25 13.40 12.60
C ASP A 133 11.04 13.92 13.40
N GLY A 134 9.88 14.08 12.74
CA GLY A 134 8.67 14.67 13.31
C GLY A 134 7.89 13.75 14.26
N PRO A 135 6.73 14.20 14.78
CA PRO A 135 5.93 13.40 15.70
C PRO A 135 5.30 12.17 15.02
N SER A 136 5.31 11.07 15.75
CA SER A 136 4.58 9.83 15.46
C SER A 136 3.06 10.04 15.59
N MET A 137 2.28 9.38 14.72
CA MET A 137 0.82 9.30 14.86
C MET A 137 0.26 8.12 14.06
N SER A 138 -0.96 7.69 14.39
CA SER A 138 -1.68 6.64 13.69
C SER A 138 -3.18 6.95 13.62
N HIS A 139 -3.82 6.48 12.54
CA HIS A 139 -5.25 6.64 12.31
C HIS A 139 -5.83 5.36 11.75
N LEU A 140 -6.92 4.89 12.37
CA LEU A 140 -7.77 3.83 11.83
C LEU A 140 -8.96 4.46 11.13
N ILE A 141 -9.05 4.26 9.82
CA ILE A 141 -10.10 4.82 8.97
C ILE A 141 -11.07 3.69 8.62
N PRO A 142 -12.33 3.75 9.09
CA PRO A 142 -13.29 2.71 8.82
C PRO A 142 -13.67 2.70 7.32
N PRO A 143 -14.14 1.56 6.79
CA PRO A 143 -14.49 1.42 5.37
C PRO A 143 -15.55 2.41 4.88
N THR A 144 -16.43 2.88 5.78
CA THR A 144 -17.45 3.90 5.50
C THR A 144 -16.87 5.30 5.28
N ARG A 145 -15.63 5.55 5.70
CA ARG A 145 -14.90 6.79 5.50
C ARG A 145 -13.85 6.72 4.40
N VAL A 146 -13.58 5.53 3.85
CA VAL A 146 -12.74 5.38 2.66
C VAL A 146 -13.62 5.55 1.42
N PRO A 147 -13.44 6.61 0.61
CA PRO A 147 -14.34 6.88 -0.51
C PRO A 147 -14.41 5.73 -1.49
N PHE A 148 -15.62 5.44 -1.97
CA PHE A 148 -15.89 4.35 -2.90
C PHE A 148 -16.81 4.82 -4.02
N VAL A 149 -16.28 4.82 -5.23
CA VAL A 149 -16.94 5.28 -6.46
C VAL A 149 -17.36 4.05 -7.26
N ARG A 150 -18.63 4.02 -7.70
CA ARG A 150 -19.14 3.03 -8.66
C ARG A 150 -19.58 3.72 -9.94
N ASP A 151 -19.06 3.26 -11.07
CA ASP A 151 -19.56 3.60 -12.40
C ASP A 151 -20.23 2.35 -12.99
N GLU A 152 -21.54 2.26 -12.80
CA GLU A 152 -22.37 1.14 -13.27
C GLU A 152 -22.40 1.04 -14.80
N ARG A 153 -22.25 2.17 -15.51
CA ARG A 153 -22.26 2.16 -16.99
C ARG A 153 -21.03 1.47 -17.56
N ASN A 154 -19.91 1.56 -16.83
CA ASN A 154 -18.64 0.98 -17.24
C ASN A 154 -18.22 -0.24 -16.41
N ASN A 155 -19.07 -0.74 -15.50
CA ASN A 155 -18.71 -1.83 -14.57
C ASN A 155 -17.39 -1.59 -13.85
N ILE A 156 -17.18 -0.35 -13.41
CA ILE A 156 -15.97 0.06 -12.69
C ILE A 156 -16.34 0.33 -11.24
N SER A 157 -15.48 -0.13 -10.33
CA SER A 157 -15.51 0.32 -8.94
C SER A 157 -14.12 0.75 -8.52
N VAL A 158 -14.04 1.82 -7.73
CA VAL A 158 -12.78 2.40 -7.26
C VAL A 158 -12.91 2.80 -5.81
N ARG A 159 -12.00 2.33 -4.96
CA ARG A 159 -11.79 2.83 -3.62
C ARG A 159 -10.56 3.75 -3.60
N VAL A 160 -10.72 4.94 -3.06
CA VAL A 160 -9.68 5.98 -3.03
C VAL A 160 -8.91 5.87 -1.72
N LEU A 161 -7.78 5.15 -1.74
CA LEU A 161 -6.94 4.96 -0.54
C LEU A 161 -6.16 6.23 -0.25
N LEU A 162 -5.53 6.83 -1.27
CA LEU A 162 -4.85 8.13 -1.22
C LEU A 162 -5.21 8.99 -2.44
N GLY A 163 -5.17 10.30 -2.28
CA GLY A 163 -5.44 11.27 -3.33
C GLY A 163 -6.92 11.41 -3.67
N GLU A 164 -7.23 11.58 -4.95
CA GLU A 164 -8.58 11.86 -5.43
C GLU A 164 -8.93 11.07 -6.71
N PHE A 165 -10.18 10.64 -6.81
CA PHE A 165 -10.75 10.04 -8.02
C PHE A 165 -12.21 10.47 -8.19
N ALA A 166 -12.54 10.99 -9.37
CA ALA A 166 -13.90 11.42 -9.72
C ALA A 166 -14.53 12.38 -8.71
N GLY A 167 -13.74 13.33 -8.19
CA GLY A 167 -14.16 14.32 -7.19
C GLY A 167 -14.28 13.78 -5.77
N GLN A 168 -13.94 12.50 -5.52
CA GLN A 168 -13.93 11.91 -4.19
C GLN A 168 -12.49 11.83 -3.66
N GLN A 169 -12.25 12.41 -2.47
CA GLN A 169 -10.92 12.57 -1.89
C GLN A 169 -10.73 11.70 -0.65
N SER A 170 -9.56 11.05 -0.54
CA SER A 170 -9.17 10.33 0.67
C SER A 170 -9.12 11.26 1.89
N PRO A 171 -9.56 10.81 3.08
CA PRO A 171 -9.45 11.61 4.30
C PRO A 171 -8.03 11.70 4.85
N ILE A 172 -7.07 10.94 4.29
CA ILE A 172 -5.67 10.98 4.72
C ILE A 172 -5.02 12.23 4.14
N VAL A 173 -4.67 13.16 5.01
CA VAL A 173 -3.96 14.40 4.65
C VAL A 173 -2.73 14.52 5.53
N ASP A 174 -1.62 13.96 5.05
CA ASP A 174 -0.33 14.01 5.74
C ASP A 174 0.81 13.87 4.71
N PRO A 175 1.93 14.60 4.81
CA PRO A 175 3.08 14.31 3.96
C PRO A 175 3.55 12.87 4.18
N PRO A 176 3.90 12.11 3.14
CA PRO A 176 4.02 12.48 1.72
C PRO A 176 2.73 12.31 0.87
N THR A 177 1.60 11.96 1.49
CA THR A 177 0.39 11.50 0.78
C THR A 177 -0.35 12.57 -0.02
N ASP A 178 -0.08 13.85 0.26
CA ASP A 178 -0.65 15.01 -0.42
C ASP A 178 -0.33 15.07 -1.92
N LYS A 179 0.74 14.37 -2.35
CA LYS A 179 1.19 14.30 -3.75
C LYS A 179 1.05 12.91 -4.35
N MET A 180 0.25 12.05 -3.74
CA MET A 180 0.05 10.67 -4.15
C MET A 180 -1.39 10.37 -4.52
N SER A 181 -1.54 9.36 -5.36
CA SER A 181 -2.80 8.69 -5.62
C SER A 181 -2.58 7.19 -5.50
N VAL A 182 -3.39 6.53 -4.68
CA VAL A 182 -3.43 5.07 -4.56
C VAL A 182 -4.88 4.64 -4.62
N LEU A 183 -5.21 3.86 -5.65
CA LEU A 183 -6.55 3.42 -5.94
C LEU A 183 -6.61 1.90 -5.89
N ASP A 184 -7.60 1.34 -5.21
CA ASP A 184 -8.02 -0.04 -5.39
C ASP A 184 -9.20 -0.05 -6.37
N ALA A 185 -9.01 -0.62 -7.55
CA ALA A 185 -9.97 -0.54 -8.64
C ALA A 185 -10.29 -1.92 -9.22
N SER A 186 -11.51 -2.05 -9.73
CA SER A 186 -11.96 -3.21 -10.49
C SER A 186 -12.65 -2.80 -11.77
N VAL A 187 -12.47 -3.59 -12.83
CA VAL A 187 -13.24 -3.51 -14.06
C VAL A 187 -13.68 -4.91 -14.48
N SER A 188 -14.91 -5.06 -14.93
CA SER A 188 -15.41 -6.31 -15.51
C SER A 188 -16.15 -6.08 -16.81
N ASN A 189 -16.12 -7.08 -17.68
CA ASN A 189 -16.93 -7.07 -18.91
C ASN A 189 -18.41 -7.24 -18.53
N LEU A 190 -19.32 -6.83 -19.42
CA LEU A 190 -20.74 -7.09 -19.25
C LEU A 190 -21.05 -8.58 -19.47
N SER A 191 -22.17 -9.04 -18.94
CA SER A 191 -22.62 -10.44 -19.06
C SER A 191 -22.87 -10.87 -20.51
N ASP A 192 -23.12 -9.91 -21.41
CA ASP A 192 -23.26 -10.14 -22.86
C ASP A 192 -21.91 -10.21 -23.61
N GLY A 193 -20.79 -10.13 -22.89
CA GLY A 193 -19.43 -10.15 -23.44
C GLY A 193 -18.90 -8.78 -23.87
N THR A 194 -19.69 -7.71 -23.73
CA THR A 194 -19.23 -6.35 -24.06
C THR A 194 -18.07 -5.95 -23.16
N LYS A 195 -16.93 -5.63 -23.77
CA LYS A 195 -15.74 -5.22 -23.03
C LYS A 195 -15.90 -3.85 -22.41
N LYS A 196 -15.47 -3.71 -21.16
CA LYS A 196 -15.40 -2.42 -20.46
C LYS A 196 -13.97 -2.03 -20.20
N LEU A 197 -13.76 -0.71 -20.13
CA LEU A 197 -12.45 -0.10 -20.09
C LEU A 197 -12.39 0.88 -18.93
N PHE A 198 -11.55 0.56 -17.95
CA PHE A 198 -11.07 1.54 -16.99
C PHE A 198 -10.01 2.40 -17.66
N ARG A 199 -10.18 3.71 -17.64
CA ARG A 199 -9.18 4.67 -18.11
C ARG A 199 -8.88 5.67 -17.01
N ARG A 200 -7.60 5.85 -16.69
CA ARG A 200 -7.13 6.87 -15.76
C ARG A 200 -6.10 7.74 -16.46
N ILE A 201 -6.38 9.04 -16.53
CA ILE A 201 -5.37 10.08 -16.78
C ILE A 201 -4.71 10.37 -15.43
N PHE A 202 -3.38 10.33 -15.39
CA PHE A 202 -2.63 10.62 -14.17
C PHE A 202 -2.73 12.11 -13.83
N PRO A 203 -2.79 12.49 -12.53
CA PRO A 203 -2.73 13.89 -12.14
C PRO A 203 -1.43 14.56 -12.60
N ASP A 204 -1.46 15.88 -12.73
CA ASP A 204 -0.31 16.67 -13.17
C ASP A 204 0.93 16.41 -12.31
N GLY A 205 2.08 16.23 -12.96
CA GLY A 205 3.35 15.95 -12.31
C GLY A 205 3.52 14.51 -11.79
N HIS A 206 2.50 13.65 -11.85
CA HIS A 206 2.60 12.26 -11.39
C HIS A 206 3.39 11.36 -12.36
N SER A 207 4.70 11.60 -12.53
CA SER A 207 5.53 10.84 -13.48
C SER A 207 6.02 9.49 -12.94
N THR A 208 5.97 9.26 -11.62
CA THR A 208 6.18 7.94 -11.02
C THR A 208 4.83 7.23 -10.90
N ALA A 209 4.65 6.10 -11.56
CA ALA A 209 3.43 5.30 -11.48
C ALA A 209 3.70 3.80 -11.61
N TRP A 210 2.86 3.01 -10.95
CA TRP A 210 2.90 1.56 -11.03
C TRP A 210 1.51 0.95 -10.80
N MET A 211 1.32 -0.28 -11.22
CA MET A 211 0.07 -1.01 -11.04
C MET A 211 0.32 -2.46 -10.62
N LEU A 212 -0.44 -2.97 -9.66
CA LEU A 212 -0.44 -4.37 -9.25
C LEU A 212 -1.79 -5.01 -9.62
N VAL A 213 -1.80 -6.00 -10.51
CA VAL A 213 -2.99 -6.83 -10.72
C VAL A 213 -2.99 -7.94 -9.68
N TYR A 214 -3.98 -8.00 -8.79
CA TYR A 214 -3.96 -8.92 -7.65
C TYR A 214 -5.07 -9.97 -7.68
N ASP A 215 -6.06 -9.82 -8.57
CA ASP A 215 -7.16 -10.77 -8.78
C ASP A 215 -7.70 -10.65 -10.21
N GLY A 216 -8.13 -11.78 -10.80
CA GLY A 216 -8.56 -11.86 -12.20
C GLY A 216 -7.42 -11.83 -13.22
N ILE A 217 -7.72 -11.56 -14.48
CA ILE A 217 -6.71 -11.38 -15.54
C ILE A 217 -6.99 -10.02 -16.18
N ALA A 218 -5.97 -9.16 -16.24
CA ALA A 218 -6.10 -7.82 -16.78
C ALA A 218 -5.40 -7.71 -18.13
N ARG A 219 -5.94 -6.86 -19.01
CA ARG A 219 -5.24 -6.34 -20.17
C ARG A 219 -4.93 -4.87 -19.93
N VAL A 220 -3.65 -4.53 -19.93
CA VAL A 220 -3.12 -3.22 -19.57
C VAL A 220 -2.43 -2.61 -20.77
N ASN A 221 -2.97 -1.51 -21.28
CA ASN A 221 -2.51 -0.87 -22.52
C ASN A 221 -2.34 -1.90 -23.66
N GLY A 222 -3.27 -2.86 -23.75
CA GLY A 222 -3.26 -3.93 -24.75
C GLY A 222 -2.55 -5.23 -24.35
N ASN A 223 -1.71 -5.22 -23.31
CA ASN A 223 -0.90 -6.38 -22.89
C ASN A 223 -1.61 -7.20 -21.83
N ILE A 224 -1.66 -8.53 -21.98
CA ILE A 224 -2.16 -9.42 -20.91
C ILE A 224 -1.16 -9.43 -19.77
N VAL A 225 -1.64 -9.31 -18.53
CA VAL A 225 -0.83 -9.24 -17.32
C VAL A 225 -1.28 -10.32 -16.34
N GLU A 226 -0.30 -11.04 -15.82
CA GLU A 226 -0.50 -12.08 -14.80
C GLU A 226 -0.79 -11.49 -13.43
N ASN A 227 -1.42 -12.30 -12.58
CA ASN A 227 -1.67 -11.93 -11.20
C ASN A 227 -0.39 -11.77 -10.39
N ASP A 228 -0.51 -10.98 -9.33
CA ASP A 228 0.53 -10.71 -8.36
C ASP A 228 1.80 -10.16 -9.02
N THR A 229 1.68 -9.42 -10.13
CA THR A 229 2.80 -8.75 -10.81
C THR A 229 2.63 -7.23 -10.73
N VAL A 230 3.69 -6.52 -10.32
CA VAL A 230 3.74 -5.06 -10.43
C VAL A 230 4.26 -4.64 -11.79
N LEU A 231 3.55 -3.73 -12.45
CA LEU A 231 3.94 -3.06 -13.68
C LEU A 231 4.41 -1.65 -13.36
N VAL A 232 5.63 -1.30 -13.73
CA VAL A 232 6.10 0.09 -13.67
C VAL A 232 5.64 0.80 -14.95
N LEU A 233 4.91 1.90 -14.79
CA LEU A 233 4.28 2.65 -15.89
C LEU A 233 5.06 3.95 -16.12
N GLY A 234 5.69 4.08 -17.28
CA GLY A 234 6.53 5.24 -17.64
C GLY A 234 6.37 5.71 -19.09
N GLY A 235 7.32 6.52 -19.55
CA GLY A 235 7.26 7.16 -20.86
C GLY A 235 6.41 8.44 -20.88
N GLU A 236 6.24 9.00 -22.08
CA GLU A 236 5.59 10.31 -22.32
C GLU A 236 4.05 10.25 -22.32
N GLY A 237 3.46 9.09 -22.04
CA GLY A 237 2.01 8.95 -21.94
C GLY A 237 1.47 9.48 -20.61
N ASP A 238 0.22 9.94 -20.64
CA ASP A 238 -0.46 10.52 -19.48
C ASP A 238 -1.56 9.62 -18.92
N ALA A 239 -1.83 8.49 -19.56
CA ALA A 239 -2.94 7.61 -19.18
C ALA A 239 -2.56 6.12 -19.09
N VAL A 240 -3.40 5.38 -18.39
CA VAL A 240 -3.45 3.92 -18.40
C VAL A 240 -4.86 3.45 -18.72
N GLU A 241 -4.95 2.38 -19.50
CA GLU A 241 -6.17 1.70 -19.87
C GLU A 241 -6.11 0.24 -19.41
N VAL A 242 -7.17 -0.19 -18.73
CA VAL A 242 -7.29 -1.54 -18.15
C VAL A 242 -8.63 -2.13 -18.50
N SER A 243 -8.64 -3.36 -19.00
CA SER A 243 -9.86 -4.16 -19.19
C SER A 243 -9.69 -5.53 -18.57
N ALA A 244 -10.80 -6.18 -18.21
CA ALA A 244 -10.79 -7.59 -17.82
C ALA A 244 -10.58 -8.48 -19.05
N GLU A 245 -9.78 -9.53 -18.88
CA GLU A 245 -9.69 -10.64 -19.83
C GLU A 245 -10.64 -11.75 -19.36
N GLY A 246 -11.72 -12.00 -20.11
CA GLY A 246 -12.75 -12.98 -19.76
C GLY A 246 -13.93 -12.38 -18.97
N ILE A 247 -14.64 -13.23 -18.23
CA ILE A 247 -15.86 -12.86 -17.50
C ILE A 247 -15.60 -12.38 -16.06
N GLU A 248 -14.49 -12.81 -15.46
CA GLU A 248 -14.14 -12.42 -14.10
C GLU A 248 -13.62 -10.98 -14.06
N PRO A 249 -13.93 -10.20 -13.01
CA PRO A 249 -13.36 -8.87 -12.85
C PRO A 249 -11.85 -8.91 -12.73
N ALA A 250 -11.17 -7.98 -13.39
CA ALA A 250 -9.78 -7.66 -13.09
C ALA A 250 -9.76 -6.67 -11.92
N LYS A 251 -9.02 -6.98 -10.86
CA LYS A 251 -8.83 -6.09 -9.69
C LYS A 251 -7.36 -5.75 -9.51
N PHE A 252 -7.11 -4.48 -9.25
CA PHE A 252 -5.77 -3.95 -9.27
C PHE A 252 -5.60 -2.75 -8.33
N ILE A 253 -4.39 -2.61 -7.80
CA ILE A 253 -3.93 -1.37 -7.19
C ILE A 253 -3.27 -0.52 -8.27
N LEU A 254 -3.71 0.72 -8.44
CA LEU A 254 -3.05 1.72 -9.28
C LEU A 254 -2.51 2.83 -8.41
N ALA A 255 -1.19 3.04 -8.47
CA ALA A 255 -0.52 4.06 -7.68
C ALA A 255 0.27 5.03 -8.57
N SER A 256 0.26 6.31 -8.20
CA SER A 256 1.03 7.34 -8.88
C SER A 256 1.36 8.50 -7.94
N THR A 257 2.40 9.24 -8.25
CA THR A 257 2.93 10.29 -7.39
C THR A 257 3.84 11.22 -8.18
N VAL A 258 4.00 12.44 -7.70
CA VAL A 258 5.15 13.26 -8.10
C VAL A 258 6.45 12.56 -7.66
N PRO A 259 7.54 12.66 -8.43
CA PRO A 259 8.83 12.10 -8.04
C PRO A 259 9.30 12.64 -6.70
N TYR A 260 9.78 11.74 -5.86
CA TYR A 260 10.39 12.11 -4.60
C TYR A 260 11.88 12.46 -4.81
N PRO A 261 12.30 13.70 -4.51
CA PRO A 261 13.58 14.22 -4.99
C PRO A 261 14.78 13.80 -4.14
N TYR A 262 14.56 13.25 -2.95
CA TYR A 262 15.64 12.97 -1.99
C TYR A 262 16.16 11.55 -2.12
N GLU A 263 17.48 11.39 -1.97
CA GLU A 263 18.09 10.08 -1.73
C GLU A 263 17.60 9.48 -0.41
N LEU A 264 17.57 8.16 -0.34
CA LEU A 264 17.14 7.44 0.87
C LEU A 264 18.23 6.51 1.38
N ILE A 265 18.45 6.59 2.69
CA ILE A 265 19.20 5.64 3.47
C ILE A 265 18.17 4.75 4.17
N ALA A 266 18.09 3.49 3.77
CA ALA A 266 17.25 2.50 4.43
C ALA A 266 18.09 1.55 5.27
N ARG A 267 17.64 1.25 6.49
CA ARG A 267 18.23 0.25 7.39
C ARG A 267 17.12 -0.46 8.17
N ASN A 268 16.88 -1.73 7.85
CA ASN A 268 15.83 -2.54 8.46
C ASN A 268 14.48 -1.82 8.40
N THR A 269 13.94 -1.41 9.56
CA THR A 269 12.63 -0.77 9.69
C THR A 269 12.67 0.76 9.66
N SER A 270 13.83 1.36 9.36
CA SER A 270 14.01 2.80 9.29
C SER A 270 14.41 3.24 7.89
N SER A 271 13.85 4.35 7.40
CA SER A 271 14.24 4.97 6.13
C SER A 271 14.30 6.47 6.30
N HIS A 272 15.42 7.10 5.94
CA HIS A 272 15.66 8.52 6.15
C HIS A 272 16.41 9.12 4.96
N THR A 273 16.38 10.44 4.79
CA THR A 273 17.05 11.16 3.71
C THR A 273 18.54 11.40 3.98
N ASN A 274 18.94 11.34 5.25
CA ASN A 274 20.31 11.64 5.66
C ASN A 274 20.76 10.78 6.86
N LYS A 275 22.07 10.75 7.12
CA LYS A 275 22.66 9.92 8.19
C LYS A 275 22.31 10.41 9.58
N GLU A 276 22.17 11.71 9.77
CA GLU A 276 21.88 12.30 11.09
C GLU A 276 20.48 11.90 11.55
N SER A 277 19.46 12.09 10.71
CA SER A 277 18.08 11.67 10.99
C SER A 277 17.96 10.15 11.16
N MET A 278 18.69 9.36 10.36
CA MET A 278 18.79 7.91 10.56
C MET A 278 19.28 7.53 11.97
N GLU A 279 20.35 8.13 12.46
CA GLU A 279 20.87 7.82 13.80
C GLU A 279 19.93 8.32 14.91
N LYS A 280 19.30 9.48 14.73
CA LYS A 280 18.27 10.00 15.66
C LYS A 280 17.08 9.05 15.74
N GLY A 281 16.50 8.68 14.61
CA GLY A 281 15.34 7.79 14.54
C GLY A 281 15.63 6.41 15.13
N ARG A 282 16.79 5.83 14.82
CA ARG A 282 17.23 4.54 15.40
C ARG A 282 17.48 4.61 16.91
N SER A 283 18.01 5.73 17.41
CA SER A 283 18.17 5.96 18.85
C SER A 283 16.80 6.06 19.53
N ARG A 284 15.87 6.82 18.94
CA ARG A 284 14.52 7.00 19.47
C ARG A 284 13.73 5.70 19.55
N ILE A 285 13.72 4.87 18.50
CA ILE A 285 13.03 3.57 18.55
C ILE A 285 13.66 2.64 19.58
N LYS A 286 14.97 2.72 19.82
CA LYS A 286 15.64 1.94 20.87
C LYS A 286 15.19 2.39 22.27
N GLU A 287 15.08 3.69 22.52
CA GLU A 287 14.56 4.25 23.77
C GLU A 287 13.12 3.79 24.04
N ILE A 288 12.25 3.88 23.04
CA ILE A 288 10.86 3.40 23.15
C ILE A 288 10.84 1.90 23.48
N GLY A 289 11.68 1.10 22.81
CA GLY A 289 11.80 -0.33 23.07
C GLY A 289 12.26 -0.64 24.50
N VAL A 290 13.18 0.14 25.07
CA VAL A 290 13.60 0.00 26.48
C VAL A 290 12.42 0.28 27.42
N LYS A 291 11.65 1.33 27.16
CA LYS A 291 10.45 1.67 27.93
C LYS A 291 9.41 0.55 27.86
N LEU A 292 9.09 0.05 26.66
CA LEU A 292 8.13 -1.04 26.48
C LEU A 292 8.54 -2.33 27.22
N LYS A 293 9.83 -2.67 27.23
CA LYS A 293 10.36 -3.80 28.02
C LYS A 293 10.20 -3.59 29.52
N ALA A 294 10.52 -2.39 30.02
CA ALA A 294 10.34 -2.06 31.43
C ALA A 294 8.87 -2.14 31.88
N GLU A 295 7.94 -1.89 30.94
CA GLU A 295 6.49 -2.03 31.14
C GLU A 295 5.96 -3.47 30.94
N GLY A 296 6.81 -4.43 30.55
CA GLY A 296 6.41 -5.82 30.29
C GLY A 296 5.58 -6.02 29.02
N LYS A 297 5.66 -5.07 28.07
CA LYS A 297 4.90 -5.11 26.80
C LYS A 297 5.67 -5.74 25.64
N LEU A 298 7.00 -5.87 25.74
CA LEU A 298 7.90 -6.43 24.73
C LEU A 298 8.74 -7.57 25.29
#